data_AF-A0A924CEA3-F1
#
_entry.id   AF-A0A924CEA3-F1
#
_cell.length_a   1.000
_cell.length_b   1.000
_cell.length_c   1.000
_cell.angle_alpha   90.00
_cell.angle_beta   90.00
_cell.angle_gamma   90.00
#
_symmetry.space_group_name_H-M   'P 1'
#
loop_
_entity.id
_entity.type
_entity.pdbx_description
1 polymer ?
#
loop_
_entity_poly.entity_id
_entity_poly.type
_entity_poly.pdbx_seq_one_letter_code
_entity_poly.pdbx_strand_id
1 'polypeptide(L)'
;MHELITRLTEKAGISADQASKAIDTIKDFVKEKFPMMAGAVDNLFAPAPETTAATASAIIDPTAPTTTESMMDKISDVIPGETGQKVEDFVKGAADKVEDVFESLKDKMGGLFGGDKK
;
A
#
# COMPACT_ATOMS: atom_id res chain seq x y z
N MET A 1 -3.22 1.27 -8.74
CA MET A 1 -4.15 2.37 -9.08
C MET A 1 -4.84 2.98 -7.85
N HIS A 2 -5.46 2.20 -6.97
CA HIS A 2 -6.21 2.73 -5.82
C HIS A 2 -5.40 3.67 -4.91
N GLU A 3 -4.18 3.27 -4.52
CA GLU A 3 -3.29 4.11 -3.69
C GLU A 3 -2.97 5.48 -4.33
N LEU A 4 -2.78 5.51 -5.65
CA LEU A 4 -2.49 6.76 -6.37
C LEU A 4 -3.69 7.69 -6.38
N ILE A 5 -4.89 7.14 -6.58
CA ILE A 5 -6.16 7.89 -6.50
C ILE A 5 -6.31 8.48 -5.10
N THR A 6 -6.15 7.67 -4.04
CA THR A 6 -6.22 8.14 -2.64
C THR A 6 -5.24 9.29 -2.38
N ARG A 7 -3.98 9.16 -2.82
CA ARG A 7 -2.98 10.22 -2.67
C ARG A 7 -3.36 11.51 -3.39
N LEU A 8 -3.91 11.40 -4.61
CA LEU A 8 -4.38 12.56 -5.36
C LEU A 8 -5.57 13.21 -4.66
N THR A 9 -6.52 12.44 -4.14
CA THR A 9 -7.66 12.99 -3.41
C THR A 9 -7.23 13.68 -2.11
N GLU A 10 -6.31 13.09 -1.35
CA GLU A 10 -5.86 13.64 -0.07
C GLU A 10 -4.95 14.87 -0.24
N LYS A 11 -4.05 14.85 -1.21
CA LYS A 11 -3.03 15.91 -1.38
C LYS A 11 -3.43 17.01 -2.34
N ALA A 12 -4.15 16.67 -3.42
CA ALA A 12 -4.62 17.65 -4.39
C ALA A 12 -6.06 18.11 -4.11
N GLY A 13 -6.78 17.46 -3.19
CA GLY A 13 -8.15 17.84 -2.82
C GLY A 13 -9.17 17.64 -3.94
N ILE A 14 -8.87 16.75 -4.89
CA ILE A 14 -9.75 16.44 -6.03
C ILE A 14 -10.60 15.21 -5.76
N SER A 15 -11.72 15.05 -6.48
CA SER A 15 -12.53 13.84 -6.36
C SER A 15 -11.83 12.62 -6.98
N ALA A 16 -12.29 11.42 -6.62
CA ALA A 16 -11.77 10.18 -7.20
C ALA A 16 -11.93 10.14 -8.73
N ASP A 17 -13.07 10.59 -9.26
CA ASP A 17 -13.30 10.69 -10.71
C ASP A 17 -12.34 11.66 -11.39
N GLN A 18 -12.03 12.79 -10.75
CA GLN A 18 -11.06 13.75 -11.25
C GLN A 18 -9.64 13.17 -11.23
N ALA A 19 -9.29 12.43 -10.18
CA ALA A 19 -7.99 11.77 -10.07
C ALA A 19 -7.80 10.72 -11.18
N SER A 20 -8.81 9.89 -11.45
CA SER A 20 -8.78 8.91 -12.54
C SER A 20 -8.57 9.59 -13.90
N LYS A 21 -9.35 10.63 -14.22
CA LYS A 21 -9.18 11.39 -15.47
C LYS A 21 -7.81 12.07 -15.58
N ALA A 22 -7.28 12.58 -14.47
CA ALA A 22 -5.96 13.19 -14.43
C ALA A 22 -4.87 12.14 -14.73
N ILE A 23 -4.97 10.94 -14.15
CA ILE A 23 -4.05 9.83 -14.40
C ILE A 23 -4.10 9.43 -15.89
N ASP A 24 -5.29 9.30 -16.47
CA ASP A 24 -5.45 8.97 -17.90
C ASP A 24 -4.80 10.03 -18.80
N THR A 25 -5.04 11.31 -18.51
CA THR A 25 -4.44 12.41 -19.27
C THR A 25 -2.92 12.38 -19.20
N ILE A 26 -2.35 12.11 -18.03
CA ILE A 26 -0.89 11.99 -17.83
C ILE A 26 -0.36 10.76 -18.56
N LYS A 27 -1.05 9.63 -18.47
CA LYS A 27 -0.72 8.38 -19.17
C LYS A 27 -0.60 8.62 -20.67
N ASP A 28 -1.61 9.25 -21.27
CA ASP A 28 -1.63 9.55 -22.71
C ASP A 28 -0.52 10.52 -23.10
N PHE A 29 -0.30 11.57 -22.30
CA PHE A 29 0.79 12.51 -22.53
C PHE A 29 2.17 11.84 -22.50
N VAL A 30 2.42 10.97 -21.51
CA VAL A 30 3.68 10.24 -21.39
C VAL A 30 3.86 9.28 -22.57
N LYS A 31 2.80 8.60 -23.01
CA LYS A 31 2.85 7.72 -24.20
C LYS A 31 3.15 8.49 -25.48
N GLU A 32 2.60 9.69 -25.64
CA GLU A 32 2.89 10.58 -26.76
C GLU A 32 4.35 11.05 -26.75
N LYS A 33 4.86 11.47 -25.58
CA LYS A 33 6.22 12.01 -25.46
C LYS A 33 7.31 10.94 -25.44
N PHE A 34 7.00 9.75 -24.93
CA PHE A 34 7.94 8.66 -24.73
C PHE A 34 7.38 7.34 -25.27
N PRO A 35 7.21 7.21 -26.61
CA PRO A 35 6.58 6.04 -27.23
C PRO A 35 7.32 4.74 -26.93
N MET A 36 8.65 4.80 -26.71
CA MET A 36 9.47 3.64 -26.33
C MET A 36 9.09 3.05 -24.96
N MET A 37 8.48 3.84 -24.07
CA MET A 37 8.06 3.44 -22.73
C MET A 37 6.56 3.11 -22.66
N ALA A 38 5.81 3.25 -23.76
CA ALA A 38 4.35 3.16 -23.76
C ALA A 38 3.83 1.83 -23.19
N GLY A 39 4.45 0.70 -23.54
CA GLY A 39 4.07 -0.61 -23.00
C GLY A 39 4.32 -0.75 -21.50
N ALA A 40 5.41 -0.17 -20.98
CA ALA A 40 5.69 -0.18 -19.54
C ALA A 40 4.70 0.71 -18.77
N VAL A 41 4.34 1.87 -19.34
CA VAL A 41 3.33 2.78 -18.81
C VAL A 41 1.95 2.08 -18.80
N ASP A 42 1.57 1.40 -19.88
CA ASP A 42 0.31 0.65 -19.93
C ASP A 42 0.25 -0.44 -18.86
N ASN A 43 1.36 -1.13 -18.58
CA ASN A 43 1.44 -2.14 -17.52
C ASN A 43 1.38 -1.53 -16.11
N LEU A 44 2.04 -0.38 -15.88
CA LEU A 44 2.03 0.31 -14.58
C LEU A 44 0.64 0.85 -14.22
N PHE A 45 -0.10 1.32 -15.23
CA PHE A 45 -1.45 1.85 -15.08
C PHE A 45 -2.53 0.84 -15.46
N ALA A 46 -2.18 -0.44 -15.62
CA ALA A 46 -3.17 -1.47 -15.88
C ALA A 46 -4.13 -1.54 -14.67
N PRO A 47 -5.44 -1.68 -14.92
CA PRO A 47 -6.35 -2.06 -13.85
C PRO A 47 -5.82 -3.37 -13.25
N ALA A 48 -5.73 -3.42 -11.92
CA ALA A 48 -5.44 -4.69 -11.27
C ALA A 48 -6.50 -5.71 -11.73
N PRO A 49 -6.18 -7.01 -11.83
CA PRO A 49 -7.22 -8.01 -11.90
C PRO A 49 -8.02 -7.91 -10.60
N GLU A 50 -9.10 -7.13 -10.65
CA GLU A 50 -10.10 -7.06 -9.62
C GLU A 50 -10.58 -8.50 -9.43
N THR A 51 -10.17 -9.16 -8.34
CA THR A 51 -10.89 -10.32 -7.86
C THR A 51 -12.26 -9.79 -7.49
N THR A 52 -13.21 -10.03 -8.38
CA THR A 52 -14.62 -9.70 -8.24
C THR A 52 -15.15 -10.28 -6.92
N ALA A 53 -15.08 -9.49 -5.85
CA ALA A 53 -15.81 -9.74 -4.61
C ALA A 53 -17.29 -9.37 -4.85
N ALA A 54 -17.94 -10.12 -5.74
CA ALA A 54 -19.39 -10.06 -5.98
C ALA A 54 -19.89 -11.33 -6.72
N THR A 55 -19.55 -12.52 -6.23
CA THR A 55 -20.34 -13.74 -6.46
C THR A 55 -20.34 -14.60 -5.19
N ALA A 56 -20.94 -14.06 -4.13
CA ALA A 56 -21.49 -14.88 -3.07
C ALA A 56 -22.75 -15.60 -3.59
N SER A 57 -22.56 -16.68 -4.36
CA SER A 57 -23.48 -17.82 -4.49
C SER A 57 -23.01 -18.78 -5.58
N ALA A 58 -22.92 -20.07 -5.21
CA ALA A 58 -22.78 -21.25 -6.06
C ALA A 58 -21.46 -21.42 -6.83
N ILE A 59 -20.54 -22.23 -6.31
CA ILE A 59 -20.39 -23.64 -6.70
C ILE A 59 -19.39 -24.33 -5.75
N ILE A 60 -19.89 -25.30 -4.99
CA ILE A 60 -19.06 -26.28 -4.30
C ILE A 60 -18.89 -27.41 -5.32
N ASP A 61 -17.75 -27.46 -6.02
CA ASP A 61 -17.32 -28.63 -6.80
C ASP A 61 -16.14 -29.31 -6.07
N PRO A 62 -16.28 -30.57 -5.60
CA PRO A 62 -15.27 -31.22 -4.76
C PRO A 62 -14.22 -32.05 -5.54
N THR A 63 -13.88 -31.71 -6.79
CA THR A 63 -12.95 -32.52 -7.60
C THR A 63 -11.73 -31.78 -8.20
N ALA A 64 -10.72 -31.52 -7.34
CA ALA A 64 -9.25 -31.42 -7.60
C ALA A 64 -8.66 -30.26 -8.46
N PRO A 65 -7.34 -29.92 -8.34
CA PRO A 65 -6.36 -30.09 -7.26
C PRO A 65 -5.77 -28.75 -6.74
N THR A 66 -5.21 -28.83 -5.53
CA THR A 66 -4.50 -27.80 -4.76
C THR A 66 -3.46 -27.00 -5.55
N THR A 67 -3.73 -25.71 -5.80
CA THR A 67 -2.72 -24.72 -6.27
C THR A 67 -2.45 -23.70 -5.14
N THR A 68 -2.16 -24.21 -3.95
CA THR A 68 -1.77 -23.39 -2.78
C THR A 68 -0.32 -23.70 -2.34
N GLU A 69 0.35 -24.67 -2.97
CA GLU A 69 1.74 -25.04 -2.64
C GLU A 69 2.77 -24.10 -3.28
N SER A 70 2.54 -23.61 -4.49
CA SER A 70 3.55 -22.85 -5.27
C SER A 70 3.85 -21.44 -4.73
N MET A 71 3.02 -20.91 -3.83
CA MET A 71 3.21 -19.59 -3.21
C MET A 71 3.94 -19.68 -1.86
N MET A 72 3.86 -20.83 -1.18
CA MET A 72 4.50 -21.03 0.13
C MET A 72 5.98 -21.39 -0.02
N ASP A 73 6.34 -22.12 -1.09
CA ASP A 73 7.73 -22.49 -1.40
C ASP A 73 8.63 -21.28 -1.72
N LYS A 74 8.09 -20.26 -2.40
CA LYS A 74 8.90 -19.11 -2.86
C LYS A 74 9.17 -18.05 -1.79
N ILE A 75 8.39 -18.03 -0.71
CA ILE A 75 8.59 -17.09 0.40
C ILE A 75 9.58 -17.68 1.41
N SER A 76 9.63 -19.02 1.53
CA SER A 76 10.63 -19.72 2.34
C SER A 76 12.05 -19.62 1.77
N ASP A 77 12.21 -19.47 0.46
CA ASP A 77 13.52 -19.44 -0.21
C ASP A 77 14.22 -18.06 -0.15
N VAL A 78 13.46 -16.99 0.16
CA VAL A 78 13.98 -15.60 0.18
C VAL A 78 14.03 -15.02 1.61
N ILE A 79 13.75 -15.84 2.63
CA ILE A 79 14.20 -15.54 4.00
C ILE A 79 14.96 -16.75 4.57
N PRO A 80 16.18 -17.05 4.06
CA PRO A 80 17.12 -17.90 4.77
C PRO A 80 17.68 -17.11 5.96
N GLY A 81 17.21 -17.41 7.16
CA GLY A 81 18.00 -17.52 8.40
C GLY A 81 18.93 -16.39 8.89
N GLU A 82 19.02 -15.20 8.27
CA GLU A 82 20.08 -14.21 8.59
C GLU A 82 19.58 -12.86 9.16
N THR A 83 18.26 -12.68 9.36
CA THR A 83 17.68 -11.36 9.74
C THR A 83 16.92 -11.37 11.06
N GLY A 84 17.14 -12.36 11.93
CA GLY A 84 16.58 -12.34 13.30
C GLY A 84 17.17 -11.22 14.16
N GLN A 85 18.51 -11.06 14.16
CA GLN A 85 19.20 -10.06 14.98
C GLN A 85 18.97 -8.61 14.51
N LYS A 86 18.85 -8.36 13.20
CA LYS A 86 18.68 -7.01 12.66
C LYS A 86 17.27 -6.43 12.89
N VAL A 87 16.26 -7.30 13.03
CA VAL A 87 14.91 -6.88 13.43
C VAL A 87 14.86 -6.61 14.92
N GLU A 88 15.56 -7.39 15.76
CA GLU A 88 15.68 -7.08 17.19
C GLU A 88 16.43 -5.78 17.47
N ASP A 89 17.50 -5.48 16.74
CA ASP A 89 18.22 -4.20 16.87
C ASP A 89 17.41 -3.02 16.34
N PHE A 90 16.61 -3.22 15.29
CA PHE A 90 15.69 -2.20 14.80
C PHE A 90 14.53 -1.97 15.78
N VAL A 91 13.99 -3.04 16.39
CA VAL A 91 12.93 -2.95 17.39
C VAL A 91 13.46 -2.35 18.69
N LYS A 92 14.67 -2.67 19.14
CA LYS A 92 15.30 -2.05 20.32
C LYS A 92 15.67 -0.59 20.08
N GLY A 93 16.31 -0.28 18.96
CA GLY A 93 16.65 1.11 18.60
C GLY A 93 15.42 1.98 18.28
N ALA A 94 14.31 1.36 17.86
CA ALA A 94 13.02 2.04 17.73
C ALA A 94 12.28 2.14 19.06
N ALA A 95 12.38 1.16 19.98
CA ALA A 95 11.70 1.22 21.27
C ALA A 95 12.15 2.44 22.09
N ASP A 96 13.46 2.69 22.19
CA ASP A 96 14.00 3.87 22.88
C ASP A 96 13.55 5.19 22.23
N LYS A 97 13.39 5.23 20.90
CA LYS A 97 12.92 6.43 20.17
C LYS A 97 11.41 6.58 20.14
N VAL A 98 10.66 5.49 20.25
CA VAL A 98 9.19 5.49 20.24
C VAL A 98 8.68 5.97 21.59
N GLU A 99 9.36 5.66 22.70
CA GLU A 99 9.04 6.27 24.00
C GLU A 99 9.25 7.79 23.95
N ASP A 100 10.40 8.29 23.50
CA ASP A 100 10.67 9.73 23.42
C ASP A 100 9.72 10.49 22.47
N VAL A 101 9.36 9.89 21.34
CA VAL A 101 8.45 10.51 20.36
C VAL A 101 7.00 10.40 20.82
N PHE A 102 6.58 9.30 21.44
CA PHE A 102 5.24 9.16 21.99
C PHE A 102 5.04 10.07 23.21
N GLU A 103 6.03 10.23 24.08
CA GLU A 103 6.00 11.19 25.18
C GLU A 103 5.99 12.63 24.66
N SER A 104 6.85 12.98 23.71
CA SER A 104 6.85 14.32 23.09
C SER A 104 5.54 14.66 22.38
N LEU A 105 4.87 13.65 21.79
CA LEU A 105 3.57 13.81 21.15
C LEU A 105 2.43 13.87 22.18
N LYS A 106 2.49 13.06 23.24
CA LYS A 106 1.53 13.06 24.35
C LYS A 106 1.60 14.36 25.15
N ASP A 107 2.79 14.90 25.37
CA ASP A 107 3.02 16.16 26.08
C ASP A 107 2.51 17.36 25.28
N LYS A 108 2.81 17.42 23.96
CA LYS A 108 2.27 18.46 23.07
C LYS A 108 0.75 18.33 22.86
N MET A 109 0.21 17.12 22.78
CA MET A 109 -1.23 16.92 22.62
C MET A 109 -1.98 17.18 23.93
N GLY A 110 -1.40 16.81 25.07
CA GLY A 110 -1.91 17.12 26.41
C GLY A 110 -1.90 18.62 26.70
N GLY A 111 -0.83 19.33 26.31
CA GLY A 111 -0.75 20.79 26.43
C GLY A 111 -1.70 21.55 25.51
N LEU A 112 -2.10 20.96 24.37
CA LEU A 112 -3.00 21.59 23.39
C LEU A 112 -4.48 21.25 23.61
N PHE A 113 -4.81 20.08 24.19
CA PHE A 113 -6.18 19.67 24.50
C PHE A 113 -6.57 19.87 25.98
N GLY A 114 -5.62 20.27 26.85
CA GLY A 114 -5.78 20.21 28.32
C GLY A 114 -5.50 21.49 29.11
N GLY A 115 -5.38 22.66 28.49
CA GLY A 115 -5.49 23.96 29.19
C GLY A 115 -6.88 24.53 28.94
N ASP A 116 -7.81 24.66 29.89
CA ASP A 116 -7.64 25.31 31.18
C ASP A 116 -8.76 24.83 32.14
N LYS A 117 -8.40 24.36 33.33
CA LYS A 117 -9.35 24.19 34.43
C LYS A 117 -8.63 24.57 35.73
N LYS A 118 -8.44 25.87 35.95
CA LYS A 118 -8.30 26.45 37.30
C LYS A 118 -8.82 27.87 37.35
#